data_AF-A0A957IXD5-F1
#
_entry.id   AF-A0A957IXD5-F1
#
_cell.length_a   1.000
_cell.length_b   1.000
_cell.length_c   1.000
_cell.angle_alpha   90.00
_cell.angle_beta   90.00
_cell.angle_gamma   90.00
#
_symmetry.space_group_name_H-M   'P 1'
#
loop_
_entity.id
_entity.type
_entity.pdbx_description
1 polymer ?
#
loop_
_entity_poly.entity_id
_entity_poly.type
_entity_poly.pdbx_seq_one_letter_code
_entity_poly.pdbx_strand_id
1 'polypeptide(L)'
;MAGYLKLLLLALLFLLAACRQSRAGGTADLTIELVAPVFPSLDGRGELQLRLLDAAGAPVNDAHVRVRGDMTHAGMVPLLAETTGGRDGLYTLPFAWSMAGDWVLTVRATLPDGAWAERPFDLTVTADEICE
;
A
#
# COMPACT_ATOMS: atom_id res chain seq x y z
N MET A 1 2.71 49.21 -29.37
CA MET A 1 3.37 48.82 -28.10
C MET A 1 2.40 48.33 -27.02
N ALA A 2 1.23 48.95 -26.82
CA ALA A 2 0.28 48.55 -25.77
C ALA A 2 -0.31 47.12 -25.90
N GLY A 3 -0.41 46.56 -27.11
CA GLY A 3 -0.91 45.20 -27.34
C GLY A 3 0.07 44.10 -26.92
N TYR A 4 1.37 44.33 -27.10
CA TYR A 4 2.42 43.38 -26.70
C TYR A 4 2.54 43.24 -25.19
N LEU A 5 2.35 44.35 -24.46
CA LEU A 5 2.35 44.35 -22.99
C LEU A 5 1.19 43.53 -22.41
N LYS A 6 0.00 43.62 -23.02
CA LYS A 6 -1.16 42.81 -22.63
C LYS A 6 -0.96 41.32 -22.94
N LEU A 7 -0.33 40.99 -24.07
CA LEU A 7 -0.04 39.61 -24.44
C LEU A 7 0.99 38.96 -23.51
N LEU A 8 2.04 39.70 -23.13
CA LEU A 8 3.04 39.28 -22.14
C LEU A 8 2.42 39.08 -20.76
N LEU A 9 1.51 39.97 -20.33
CA LEU A 9 0.83 39.84 -19.05
C LEU A 9 -0.09 38.61 -19.01
N LEU A 10 -0.79 38.31 -20.11
CA LEU A 10 -1.66 37.13 -20.21
C LEU A 10 -0.84 35.81 -20.20
N ALA A 11 0.30 35.78 -20.89
CA ALA A 11 1.20 34.63 -20.89
C ALA A 11 1.81 34.37 -19.49
N LEU A 12 2.14 35.44 -18.76
CA LEU A 12 2.64 35.34 -17.37
C LEU A 12 1.58 34.80 -16.41
N LEU A 13 0.31 35.19 -16.57
CA LEU A 13 -0.82 34.67 -15.79
C LEU A 13 -1.08 33.18 -16.04
N PHE A 14 -0.88 32.69 -17.27
CA PHE A 14 -1.01 31.27 -17.60
C PHE A 14 0.11 30.41 -16.99
N LEU A 15 1.33 30.95 -16.87
CA LEU A 15 2.46 30.24 -16.23
C LEU A 15 2.27 30.08 -14.72
N LEU A 16 1.55 30.98 -14.05
CA LEU A 16 1.27 30.90 -12.61
C LEU A 16 0.19 29.86 -12.27
N ALA A 17 -0.69 29.48 -13.21
CA ALA A 17 -1.73 28.47 -12.98
C ALA A 17 -1.23 27.02 -13.11
N ALA A 18 -0.06 26.82 -13.73
CA ALA A 18 0.53 25.49 -13.96
C ALA A 18 1.21 24.89 -12.71
N CYS A 19 1.40 25.67 -11.64
CA CYS A 19 1.94 25.19 -10.36
C CYS A 19 0.85 24.73 -9.37
N ARG A 20 -0.32 24.31 -9.85
CA ARG A 20 -1.20 23.47 -9.02
C ARG A 20 -0.64 22.04 -9.05
N GLN A 21 0.47 21.84 -8.34
CA GLN A 21 1.02 20.53 -8.02
C GLN A 21 -0.15 19.70 -7.49
N SER A 22 -0.62 18.73 -8.27
CA SER A 22 -1.52 17.71 -7.78
C SER A 22 -0.88 17.17 -6.50
N ARG A 23 -1.52 17.41 -5.35
CA ARG A 23 -1.12 16.77 -4.09
C ARG A 23 -1.29 15.28 -4.32
N ALA A 24 -0.25 14.62 -4.83
CA ALA A 24 0.04 13.26 -4.43
C ALA A 24 0.11 13.36 -2.90
N GLY A 25 -0.80 12.67 -2.20
CA GLY A 25 -0.88 12.77 -0.76
C GLY A 25 0.49 12.49 -0.15
N GLY A 26 0.83 13.27 0.87
CA GLY A 26 2.13 13.19 1.53
C GLY A 26 2.35 11.84 2.19
N THR A 27 3.58 11.60 2.62
CA THR A 27 3.90 10.46 3.48
C THR A 27 3.13 10.61 4.80
N ALA A 28 2.26 9.67 5.11
CA ALA A 28 1.59 9.57 6.39
C ALA A 28 2.53 8.92 7.42
N ASP A 29 2.49 9.41 8.66
CA ASP A 29 3.17 8.76 9.78
C ASP A 29 2.26 7.65 10.34
N LEU A 30 2.35 6.48 9.72
CA LEU A 30 1.59 5.28 10.07
C LEU A 30 2.54 4.13 10.39
N THR A 31 2.23 3.41 11.47
CA THR A 31 2.83 2.12 11.76
C THR A 31 1.99 1.04 11.11
N ILE A 32 2.60 0.27 10.20
CA ILE A 32 1.99 -0.88 9.52
C ILE A 32 2.63 -2.15 10.09
N GLU A 33 1.85 -3.06 10.66
CA GLU A 33 2.35 -4.33 11.19
C GLU A 33 1.68 -5.51 10.50
N LEU A 34 2.46 -6.54 10.18
CA LEU A 34 1.92 -7.84 9.79
C LEU A 34 1.64 -8.65 11.05
N VAL A 35 0.36 -8.91 11.30
CA VAL A 35 -0.12 -9.66 12.48
C VAL A 35 -0.18 -11.15 12.17
N ALA A 36 -0.69 -11.50 10.99
CA ALA A 36 -0.79 -12.88 10.54
C ALA A 36 -0.69 -12.98 9.01
N PRO A 37 -0.17 -14.11 8.48
CA PRO A 37 0.46 -15.20 9.21
C PRO A 37 1.90 -14.83 9.61
N VAL A 38 2.37 -15.36 10.75
CA VAL A 38 3.79 -15.26 11.14
C VAL A 38 4.65 -16.24 10.33
N PHE A 39 4.07 -17.40 10.00
CA PHE A 39 4.67 -18.44 9.17
C PHE A 39 3.68 -18.84 8.07
N PRO A 40 3.73 -18.21 6.89
CA PRO A 40 2.81 -18.52 5.80
C PRO A 40 3.08 -19.91 5.22
N SER A 41 2.02 -20.65 4.90
CA SER A 41 2.12 -21.93 4.19
C SER A 41 1.32 -21.93 2.88
N LEU A 42 1.68 -22.85 1.98
CA LEU A 42 0.98 -23.10 0.72
C LEU A 42 -0.17 -24.10 0.92
N ASP A 43 -1.20 -23.70 1.67
CA ASP A 43 -2.38 -24.53 1.98
C ASP A 43 -3.60 -24.21 1.07
N GLY A 44 -3.46 -23.21 0.20
CA GLY A 44 -4.53 -22.70 -0.67
C GLY A 44 -5.60 -21.86 0.06
N ARG A 45 -5.41 -21.56 1.36
CA ARG A 45 -6.33 -20.81 2.23
C ARG A 45 -5.55 -19.76 3.03
N GLY A 46 -4.92 -18.82 2.33
CA GLY A 46 -4.21 -17.73 3.01
C GLY A 46 -5.13 -16.57 3.39
N GLU A 47 -4.96 -16.07 4.61
CA GLU A 47 -5.53 -14.81 5.10
C GLU A 47 -4.38 -13.94 5.60
N LEU A 48 -4.40 -12.64 5.28
CA LEU A 48 -3.52 -11.65 5.90
C LEU A 48 -4.28 -10.87 6.96
N GLN A 49 -3.60 -10.62 8.06
CA GLN A 49 -4.03 -9.65 9.07
C GLN A 49 -2.98 -8.58 9.23
N LEU A 50 -3.39 -7.33 9.03
CA LEU A 50 -2.53 -6.16 9.11
C LEU A 50 -3.05 -5.23 10.20
N ARG A 51 -2.16 -4.67 11.01
CA ARG A 51 -2.51 -3.63 11.98
C ARG A 51 -1.98 -2.28 11.52
N LEU A 52 -2.85 -1.28 11.55
CA LEU A 52 -2.51 0.11 11.28
C LEU A 52 -2.72 0.97 12.52
N LEU A 53 -1.67 1.67 12.92
CA LEU A 53 -1.68 2.65 13.99
C LEU A 53 -1.17 4.00 13.46
N ASP A 54 -1.71 5.10 13.99
CA ASP A 54 -1.15 6.43 13.73
C ASP A 54 0.09 6.70 14.61
N ALA A 55 0.68 7.88 14.45
CA ALA A 55 1.85 8.33 15.22
C ALA A 55 1.62 8.38 16.76
N ALA A 56 0.37 8.48 17.21
CA ALA A 56 0.01 8.45 18.62
C ALA A 56 -0.28 7.02 19.12
N GLY A 57 -0.22 6.02 18.25
CA GLY A 57 -0.55 4.64 18.55
C GLY A 57 -2.05 4.34 18.52
N ALA A 58 -2.88 5.26 18.00
CA ALA A 58 -4.32 5.03 17.88
C ALA A 58 -4.64 4.20 16.62
N PRO A 59 -5.63 3.29 16.69
CA PRO A 59 -6.01 2.45 15.57
C PRO A 59 -6.63 3.25 14.41
N VAL A 60 -6.19 2.96 13.18
CA VAL A 60 -6.71 3.59 11.96
C VAL A 60 -7.64 2.65 11.21
N ASN A 61 -8.91 3.02 11.01
CA ASN A 61 -9.95 2.14 10.47
C ASN A 61 -10.43 2.48 9.05
N ASP A 62 -10.14 3.68 8.58
CA ASP A 62 -10.67 4.25 7.33
C ASP A 62 -9.64 4.30 6.19
N ALA A 63 -8.51 3.59 6.34
CA ALA A 63 -7.51 3.49 5.28
C ALA A 63 -7.96 2.50 4.17
N HIS A 64 -7.58 2.81 2.94
CA HIS A 64 -7.52 1.84 1.85
C HIS A 64 -6.19 1.11 1.89
N VAL A 65 -6.22 -0.19 2.14
CA VAL A 65 -5.04 -1.05 2.24
C VAL A 65 -4.90 -1.83 0.95
N ARG A 66 -3.74 -1.68 0.29
CA ARG A 66 -3.35 -2.49 -0.87
C ARG A 66 -2.13 -3.31 -0.52
N VAL A 67 -2.16 -4.56 -0.92
CA VAL A 67 -1.10 -5.54 -0.69
C VAL A 67 -0.64 -6.09 -2.01
N ARG A 68 0.67 -6.11 -2.21
CA ARG A 68 1.34 -6.71 -3.36
C ARG A 68 2.37 -7.72 -2.87
N GLY A 69 2.21 -8.98 -3.24
CA GLY A 69 3.20 -10.03 -3.00
C GLY A 69 3.99 -10.30 -4.27
N ASP A 70 5.30 -10.07 -4.21
CA ASP A 70 6.26 -10.41 -5.26
C ASP A 70 7.10 -11.60 -4.82
N MET A 71 7.02 -12.71 -5.55
CA MET A 71 7.93 -13.83 -5.34
C MET A 71 9.32 -13.44 -5.87
N THR A 72 10.38 -13.79 -5.16
CA THR A 72 11.77 -13.46 -5.55
C THR A 72 12.28 -14.26 -6.77
N HIS A 73 11.39 -14.98 -7.46
CA HIS A 73 11.66 -15.72 -8.69
C HIS A 73 11.28 -14.88 -9.93
N ALA A 74 12.22 -14.72 -10.86
CA ALA A 74 12.02 -13.89 -12.04
C ALA A 74 10.87 -14.40 -12.93
N GLY A 75 10.06 -13.47 -13.44
CA GLY A 75 8.98 -13.77 -14.38
C GLY A 75 7.64 -14.17 -13.75
N MET A 76 7.57 -14.24 -12.42
CA MET A 76 6.31 -14.53 -11.71
C MET A 76 5.39 -13.30 -11.69
N VAL A 77 4.08 -13.56 -11.82
CA VAL A 77 3.05 -12.54 -11.70
C VAL A 77 2.83 -12.22 -10.21
N PRO A 78 2.79 -10.93 -9.82
CA PRO A 78 2.54 -10.53 -8.44
C PRO A 78 1.13 -10.90 -7.99
N LEU A 79 0.99 -11.26 -6.72
CA LEU A 79 -0.30 -11.40 -6.07
C LEU A 79 -0.77 -10.03 -5.58
N LEU A 80 -2.02 -9.67 -5.89
CA LEU A 80 -2.60 -8.39 -5.52
C LEU A 80 -3.85 -8.61 -4.69
N ALA A 81 -3.97 -7.88 -3.59
CA ALA A 81 -5.17 -7.86 -2.77
C ALA A 81 -5.39 -6.46 -2.19
N GLU A 82 -6.63 -6.15 -1.85
CA GLU A 82 -6.97 -4.87 -1.23
C GLU A 82 -8.17 -4.99 -0.31
N THR A 83 -8.27 -4.08 0.65
CA THR A 83 -9.40 -3.99 1.57
C THR A 83 -9.56 -2.57 2.10
N THR A 84 -10.75 -2.27 2.61
CA THR A 84 -11.12 -1.01 3.27
C THR A 84 -11.90 -1.32 4.54
N GLY A 85 -11.89 -0.42 5.52
CA GLY A 85 -12.76 -0.57 6.70
C GLY A 85 -12.20 -1.55 7.72
N GLY A 86 -11.04 -1.21 8.28
CA GLY A 86 -10.47 -1.93 9.41
C GLY A 86 -11.36 -1.84 10.65
N ARG A 87 -11.16 -2.77 11.59
CA ARG A 87 -11.83 -2.76 12.89
C ARG A 87 -10.77 -2.75 13.99
N ASP A 88 -10.78 -1.72 14.83
CA ASP A 88 -9.75 -1.48 15.86
C ASP A 88 -8.32 -1.52 15.27
N GLY A 89 -8.16 -0.95 14.08
CA GLY A 89 -6.90 -0.87 13.33
C GLY A 89 -6.53 -2.18 12.62
N LEU A 90 -7.33 -3.24 12.75
CA LEU A 90 -7.08 -4.53 12.14
C LEU A 90 -7.79 -4.65 10.79
N TYR A 91 -7.02 -5.01 9.76
CA TYR A 91 -7.50 -5.27 8.41
C TYR A 91 -7.28 -6.74 8.10
N THR A 92 -8.36 -7.40 7.71
CA THR A 92 -8.34 -8.82 7.30
C THR A 92 -8.68 -8.90 5.82
N LEU A 93 -7.88 -9.64 5.06
CA LEU A 93 -8.10 -9.85 3.63
C LEU A 93 -7.64 -11.24 3.18
N PRO A 94 -8.34 -11.87 2.22
CA PRO A 94 -7.90 -13.12 1.63
C PRO A 94 -6.63 -12.89 0.81
N PHE A 95 -5.67 -13.80 0.96
CA PHE A 95 -4.39 -13.74 0.25
C PHE A 95 -3.81 -15.15 0.12
N ALA A 96 -4.22 -15.88 -0.92
CA ALA A 96 -3.74 -17.23 -1.16
C ALA A 96 -2.36 -17.20 -1.85
N TRP A 97 -1.34 -17.72 -1.16
CA TRP A 97 -0.02 -17.91 -1.75
C TRP A 97 -0.11 -18.88 -2.93
N SER A 98 0.61 -18.59 -4.01
CA SER A 98 0.59 -19.43 -5.22
C SER A 98 1.77 -20.39 -5.32
N MET A 99 2.81 -20.17 -4.51
CA MET A 99 4.03 -20.98 -4.53
C MET A 99 4.80 -20.84 -3.21
N ALA A 100 5.47 -21.91 -2.79
CA ALA A 100 6.44 -21.88 -1.69
C ALA A 100 7.73 -21.19 -2.12
N GLY A 101 8.45 -20.60 -1.16
CA GLY A 101 9.71 -19.88 -1.38
C GLY A 101 9.70 -18.49 -0.75
N ASP A 102 10.62 -17.63 -1.18
CA ASP A 102 10.76 -16.29 -0.63
C ASP A 102 9.89 -15.28 -1.38
N TRP A 103 9.26 -14.41 -0.60
CA TRP A 103 8.33 -13.39 -1.06
C TRP A 103 8.63 -12.06 -0.38
N VAL A 104 8.39 -10.98 -1.12
CA VAL A 104 8.33 -9.62 -0.58
C VAL A 104 6.87 -9.17 -0.61
N LEU A 105 6.30 -8.95 0.56
CA LEU A 105 4.95 -8.42 0.73
C LEU A 105 5.02 -6.89 0.93
N THR A 106 4.64 -6.13 -0.08
CA THR A 106 4.55 -4.66 0.00
C THR A 106 3.14 -4.26 0.37
N VAL A 107 2.99 -3.64 1.54
CA VAL A 107 1.71 -3.14 2.06
C VAL A 107 1.69 -1.62 1.98
N ARG A 108 0.70 -1.05 1.30
CA ARG A 108 0.43 0.39 1.26
C ARG A 108 -0.91 0.70 1.89
N ALA A 109 -0.92 1.59 2.88
CA ALA A 109 -2.12 2.15 3.47
C ALA A 109 -2.30 3.60 3.01
N THR A 110 -3.46 3.94 2.45
CA THR A 110 -3.82 5.29 2.01
C THR A 110 -4.98 5.81 2.84
N LEU A 111 -4.81 6.94 3.51
CA LEU A 111 -5.84 7.62 4.31
C LEU A 111 -6.86 8.33 3.40
N PRO A 112 -8.05 8.71 3.92
CA PRO A 112 -9.07 9.41 3.14
C PRO A 112 -8.64 10.77 2.57
N ASP A 113 -7.67 11.44 3.22
CA ASP A 113 -7.08 12.70 2.74
C ASP A 113 -6.04 12.49 1.62
N GLY A 114 -5.77 11.24 1.26
CA GLY A 114 -4.84 10.79 0.24
C GLY A 114 -3.42 10.57 0.75
N ALA A 115 -3.08 10.95 1.98
CA ALA A 115 -1.77 10.65 2.56
C ALA A 115 -1.58 9.14 2.70
N TRP A 116 -0.35 8.65 2.60
CA TRP A 116 -0.10 7.21 2.58
C TRP A 116 1.24 6.82 3.20
N ALA A 117 1.31 5.58 3.67
CA ALA A 117 2.53 4.92 4.10
C ALA A 117 2.67 3.57 3.40
N GLU A 118 3.90 3.09 3.25
CA GLU A 118 4.20 1.80 2.66
C GLU A 118 5.27 1.07 3.46
N ARG A 119 5.12 -0.24 3.62
CA ARG A 119 6.07 -1.09 4.32
C ARG A 119 6.22 -2.44 3.60
N PRO A 120 7.47 -2.84 3.27
CA PRO A 120 7.75 -4.20 2.83
C PRO A 120 7.91 -5.16 4.02
N PHE A 121 7.54 -6.42 3.83
CA PHE A 121 7.80 -7.53 4.72
C PHE A 121 8.40 -8.69 3.92
N ASP A 122 9.56 -9.18 4.36
CA ASP A 122 10.17 -10.38 3.78
C ASP A 122 9.58 -11.61 4.45
N LEU A 123 9.08 -12.55 3.64
CA LEU A 123 8.39 -13.76 4.10
C LEU A 123 8.94 -14.98 3.37
N THR A 124 9.04 -16.09 4.09
CA THR A 124 9.29 -17.40 3.49
C THR A 124 8.02 -18.23 3.63
N VAL A 125 7.41 -18.58 2.49
CA VAL A 125 6.23 -19.44 2.41
C VAL A 125 6.70 -20.88 2.32
N THR A 126 6.27 -21.73 3.25
CA THR A 126 6.60 -23.16 3.20
C THR A 126 5.55 -23.91 2.41
N ALA A 127 5.96 -24.93 1.64
CA ALA A 127 5.02 -25.97 1.27
C ALA A 127 4.61 -26.66 2.58
N ASP A 128 3.31 -26.86 2.82
CA ASP A 128 2.91 -27.75 3.90
C ASP A 128 3.53 -29.11 3.59
N GLU A 129 4.55 -29.50 4.36
CA GLU A 129 4.86 -30.91 4.51
C GLU A 129 3.65 -31.48 5.24
N ILE A 130 2.83 -32.23 4.51
CA ILE A 130 1.89 -33.15 5.15
C ILE A 130 2.77 -34.06 6.00
N CYS A 131 2.83 -33.82 7.30
CA CYS A 131 3.34 -34.81 8.25
C CYS A 131 2.39 -36.01 8.15
N GLU A 132 2.70 -36.96 7.27
CA GLU A 132 2.13 -38.32 7.27
C GLU A 132 2.67 -39.15 8.44
#